data_AF-A0A4Y4D4N8-F1
#
_entry.id   AF-A0A4Y4D4N8-F1
#
_cell.length_a   1.000
_cell.length_b   1.000
_cell.length_c   1.000
_cell.angle_alpha   90.00
_cell.angle_beta   90.00
_cell.angle_gamma   90.00
#
_symmetry.space_group_name_H-M   'P 1'
#
loop_
_entity.id
_entity.type
_entity.pdbx_description
1 polymer ?
#
loop_
_entity_poly.entity_id
_entity_poly.type
_entity_poly.pdbx_seq_one_letter_code
_entity_poly.pdbx_strand_id
1 'polypeptide(L)' 'MGIAIPSVTPTNRNVGYLAVLPEHRGRGYVDDLLGFITAFHAASGADRITATTDAVNTPMAAAFERAGYQCTETRIDLER' A
#
# COMPACT_ATOMS: atom_id res chain seq x y z
N MET A 1 -8.63 -5.23 13.85
CA MET A 1 -7.24 -4.84 14.17
C MET A 1 -6.34 -5.10 12.97
N GLY A 2 -5.33 -4.25 12.78
CA GLY A 2 -4.36 -4.34 11.69
C GLY A 2 -3.09 -3.55 12.02
N ILE A 3 -2.14 -3.56 11.09
CA ILE A 3 -0.83 -2.91 11.22
C ILE A 3 -0.53 -2.12 9.95
N ALA A 4 0.08 -0.95 10.15
CA ALA A 4 0.55 -0.05 9.10
C ALA A 4 1.97 0.38 9.45
N ILE A 5 2.91 0.14 8.52
CA ILE A 5 4.31 0.54 8.65
C ILE A 5 4.65 1.42 7.43
N PRO A 6 4.65 2.76 7.60
CA PRO A 6 5.27 3.65 6.63
C PRO A 6 6.76 3.36 6.51
N SER A 7 7.31 3.41 5.31
CA SER A 7 8.73 3.17 5.07
C SER A 7 9.34 4.23 4.14
N VAL A 8 10.65 4.36 4.25
CA VAL A 8 11.49 5.27 3.47
C VAL A 8 12.69 4.49 2.96
N THR A 9 12.87 4.47 1.65
CA THR A 9 14.13 4.10 1.01
C THR A 9 14.82 5.36 0.48
N PRO A 10 16.10 5.29 0.07
CA PRO A 10 16.80 6.44 -0.51
C PRO A 10 16.08 7.08 -1.70
N THR A 11 15.24 6.31 -2.41
CA THR A 11 14.56 6.74 -3.63
C THR A 11 13.05 6.91 -3.46
N ASN A 12 12.44 6.36 -2.42
CA ASN A 12 10.98 6.33 -2.30
C ASN A 12 10.47 6.44 -0.85
N ARG A 13 9.42 7.24 -0.67
CA ARG A 13 8.51 7.13 0.48
C ARG A 13 7.43 6.11 0.11
N ASN A 14 7.18 5.10 0.92
CA ASN A 14 6.31 4.00 0.51
C ASN A 14 5.49 3.36 1.64
N VAL A 15 4.49 2.58 1.23
CA VAL A 15 3.82 1.59 2.06
C VAL A 15 4.77 0.43 2.29
N GLY A 16 5.44 0.41 3.45
CA GLY A 16 6.43 -0.61 3.76
C GLY A 16 5.79 -1.95 4.14
N TYR A 17 4.78 -1.89 5.01
CA TYR A 17 3.97 -3.06 5.34
C TYR A 17 2.56 -2.63 5.73
N LEU A 18 1.56 -3.38 5.29
CA LEU A 18 0.18 -3.20 5.68
C LEU A 18 -0.48 -4.57 5.80
N ALA A 19 -1.12 -4.82 6.94
CA ALA A 19 -1.90 -6.05 7.10
C ALA A 19 -3.14 -5.83 7.95
N VAL A 20 -4.22 -6.53 7.57
CA VAL A 20 -5.46 -6.63 8.33
C VAL A 20 -5.61 -8.09 8.76
N LEU A 21 -5.90 -8.30 10.05
CA LEU A 21 -6.19 -9.62 10.59
C LEU A 21 -7.34 -10.29 9.82
N PRO A 22 -7.27 -11.61 9.54
CA PRO A 22 -8.26 -12.30 8.71
C PRO A 22 -9.72 -12.03 9.10
N GLU A 23 -10.02 -12.02 10.40
CA GLU A 23 -11.37 -11.85 10.97
C GLU A 23 -11.97 -10.47 10.72
N HIS A 24 -11.11 -9.52 10.33
CA HIS A 24 -11.45 -8.12 10.08
C HIS A 24 -11.42 -7.76 8.59
N ARG A 25 -11.07 -8.68 7.69
CA ARG A 25 -11.06 -8.44 6.26
C ARG A 25 -12.49 -8.24 5.72
N GLY A 26 -12.59 -7.56 4.57
CA GLY A 26 -13.88 -7.24 3.94
C GLY A 26 -14.68 -6.12 4.61
N ARG A 27 -14.10 -5.43 5.61
CA ARG A 27 -14.76 -4.36 6.38
C ARG A 27 -14.20 -2.96 6.12
N GLY A 28 -13.36 -2.79 5.09
CA GLY A 28 -12.78 -1.49 4.74
C GLY A 28 -11.54 -1.05 5.53
N TYR A 29 -11.11 -1.76 6.58
CA TYR A 29 -9.94 -1.36 7.39
C TYR A 29 -8.62 -1.21 6.61
N VAL A 30 -8.49 -1.84 5.44
CA VAL A 30 -7.35 -1.63 4.55
C VAL A 30 -7.28 -0.18 4.07
N ASP A 31 -8.43 0.44 3.81
CA ASP A 31 -8.52 1.82 3.31
C ASP A 31 -8.11 2.80 4.41
N ASP A 32 -8.51 2.55 5.66
CA ASP A 32 -8.10 3.36 6.81
C ASP A 32 -6.58 3.30 7.05
N LEU A 33 -6.01 2.08 7.03
CA LEU A 33 -4.57 1.88 7.23
C LEU A 33 -3.75 2.48 6.09
N LEU A 34 -4.22 2.31 4.85
CA LEU A 34 -3.57 2.89 3.68
C LEU A 34 -3.62 4.41 3.73
N GLY A 35 -4.80 4.99 4.00
CA GLY A 35 -4.99 6.42 4.17
C GLY A 35 -4.11 7.02 5.27
N PHE A 36 -3.93 6.30 6.39
CA PHE A 36 -2.99 6.69 7.44
C PHE A 36 -1.55 6.78 6.91
N ILE A 37 -1.05 5.76 6.21
CA ILE A 37 0.32 5.76 5.66
C ILE A 37 0.49 6.88 4.63
N THR A 38 -0.49 7.05 3.74
CA THR A 38 -0.46 8.10 2.72
C THR A 38 -0.42 9.49 3.36
N ALA A 39 -1.30 9.74 4.33
CA ALA A 39 -1.35 11.01 5.05
C ALA A 39 -0.07 11.27 5.85
N PHE A 40 0.52 10.24 6.46
CA PHE A 40 1.78 10.33 7.19
C PHE A 40 2.93 10.83 6.29
N HIS A 41 3.08 10.26 5.10
CA HIS A 41 4.12 10.68 4.15
C HIS A 41 3.82 12.05 3.54
N ALA A 42 2.55 12.33 3.21
CA ALA A 42 2.13 13.63 2.68
C ALA A 42 2.41 14.76 3.70
N ALA A 43 2.11 14.54 4.98
CA ALA A 43 2.41 15.49 6.06
C ALA A 43 3.93 15.72 6.24
N SER A 44 4.75 14.76 5.79
CA SER A 44 6.21 14.86 5.77
C SER A 44 6.76 15.47 4.48
N GLY A 45 5.90 16.05 3.62
CA GLY A 45 6.28 16.71 2.37
C GLY A 45 6.59 15.76 1.22
N ALA A 46 6.06 14.53 1.23
CA ALA A 46 6.27 13.60 0.12
C ALA A 46 5.38 13.97 -1.08
N ASP A 47 5.99 14.35 -2.20
CA ASP A 47 5.29 14.60 -3.47
C ASP A 47 4.91 13.30 -4.21
N ARG A 48 5.58 12.20 -3.87
CA ARG A 48 5.36 10.87 -4.44
C ARG A 48 5.44 9.81 -3.35
N ILE A 49 4.41 8.98 -3.28
CA ILE A 49 4.30 7.85 -2.35
C ILE A 49 4.06 6.59 -3.18
N THR A 50 4.90 5.58 -3.01
CA THR A 50 4.78 4.32 -3.76
C THR A 50 4.27 3.19 -2.90
N ALA A 51 3.73 2.16 -3.55
CA ALA A 51 3.33 0.91 -2.93
C ALA A 51 3.43 -0.19 -3.97
N THR A 52 3.64 -1.42 -3.52
CA THR A 52 3.70 -2.59 -4.39
C THR A 52 2.83 -3.71 -3.82
N THR A 53 2.23 -4.49 -4.69
CA THR A 53 1.52 -5.72 -4.33
C THR A 53 1.57 -6.68 -5.51
N ASP A 54 1.44 -7.98 -5.24
CA ASP A 54 1.38 -8.98 -6.30
C ASP A 54 0.12 -8.77 -7.15
N ALA A 55 0.23 -8.97 -8.46
CA ALA A 55 -0.91 -8.78 -9.38
C ALA A 55 -2.12 -9.67 -9.04
N VAL A 56 -1.87 -10.84 -8.44
CA VAL A 56 -2.93 -11.77 -7.99
C VAL A 56 -3.59 -11.35 -6.68
N ASN A 57 -3.00 -10.38 -5.95
CA ASN A 57 -3.61 -9.78 -4.75
C ASN A 57 -4.63 -8.71 -5.16
N THR A 58 -5.68 -9.16 -5.85
CA THR A 58 -6.74 -8.29 -6.38
C THR A 58 -7.41 -7.42 -5.30
N PRO A 59 -7.60 -7.85 -4.03
CA PRO A 59 -8.15 -6.97 -3.01
C PRO A 59 -7.25 -5.78 -2.68
N MET A 60 -5.93 -5.97 -2.63
CA MET A 60 -4.99 -4.88 -2.37
C MET A 60 -4.86 -3.96 -3.58
N ALA A 61 -4.80 -4.51 -4.80
CA ALA A 61 -4.80 -3.70 -6.02
C ALA A 61 -6.02 -2.78 -6.09
N ALA A 62 -7.22 -3.31 -5.81
CA ALA A 62 -8.43 -2.50 -5.74
C ALA A 62 -8.40 -1.46 -4.60
N ALA A 63 -7.74 -1.75 -3.47
CA ALA A 63 -7.57 -0.77 -2.39
C ALA A 63 -6.66 0.39 -2.80
N PHE A 64 -5.57 0.11 -3.53
CA PHE A 64 -4.71 1.13 -4.11
C PHE A 64 -5.49 2.02 -5.09
N GLU A 65 -6.28 1.43 -5.99
CA GLU A 65 -7.12 2.18 -6.93
C GLU A 65 -8.12 3.10 -6.21
N ARG A 66 -8.83 2.57 -5.19
CA ARG A 66 -9.77 3.37 -4.38
C ARG A 66 -9.08 4.52 -3.65
N ALA A 67 -7.83 4.33 -3.22
CA ALA A 67 -7.02 5.36 -2.57
C ALA A 67 -6.35 6.33 -3.55
N GLY A 68 -6.59 6.20 -4.86
CA GLY A 68 -6.06 7.10 -5.89
C GLY A 68 -4.62 6.80 -6.34
N TYR A 69 -4.07 5.65 -5.97
CA TYR A 69 -2.78 5.21 -6.50
C TYR A 69 -2.93 4.80 -7.98
N GLN A 70 -1.89 5.05 -8.76
CA GLN A 70 -1.81 4.65 -10.16
C GLN A 70 -0.73 3.57 -10.34
N CYS A 71 -1.05 2.52 -11.10
CA CYS A 71 -0.05 1.51 -11.45
C CYS A 71 0.94 2.09 -12.47
N THR A 72 2.21 2.26 -12.05
CA THR A 72 3.27 2.81 -12.91
C THR A 72 4.29 1.78 -13.36
N GLU A 73 4.31 0.60 -12.73
CA GLU A 73 5.31 -0.45 -12.96
C GLU A 73 4.70 -1.83 -12.66
N THR A 74 5.03 -2.82 -13.50
CA THR A 74 4.71 -4.22 -13.27
C THR A 74 6.00 -5.03 -13.32
N ARG A 75 6.27 -5.82 -12.27
CA ARG A 75 7.42 -6.72 -12.20
C ARG A 75 6.99 -8.15 -12.50
N ILE A 76 7.76 -8.84 -13.34
CA ILE A 76 7.59 -10.27 -13.63
C ILE A 76 8.76 -11.01 -13.00
N ASP A 77 8.47 -11.89 -12.05
CA ASP A 77 9.46 -12.76 -11.44
C ASP A 77 9.44 -14.11 -12.15
N LEU A 78 10.60 -14.52 -12.68
CA LEU A 78 10.80 -15.78 -13.39
C LEU A 78 11.60 -16.73 -12.51
N GLU A 79 11.00 -17.84 -12.11
CA GLU A 79 11.66 -18.91 -11.35
C GLU A 79 11.95 -20.11 -12.27
N ARG A 80 12.99 -20.88 -11.95
CA ARG A 80 13.38 -22.09 -12.69
C ARG A 80 12.74 -23.35 -12.13
#